data_AF-A0AAD7FW32-F1
#
_entry.id   AF-A0AAD7FW32-F1
#
_cell.length_a   1.000
_cell.length_b   1.000
_cell.length_c   1.000
_cell.angle_alpha   90.00
_cell.angle_beta   90.00
_cell.angle_gamma   90.00
#
_symmetry.space_group_name_H-M   'P 1'
#
loop_
_entity.id
_entity.type
_entity.pdbx_description
1 polymer ?
#
loop_
_entity_poly.entity_id
_entity_poly.type
_entity_poly.pdbx_seq_one_letter_code
_entity_poly.pdbx_strand_id
1 'polypeptide(L)'
;MEHKWSDRGPSKSGLTTANLNALRDRTTAYDLAAPSRSKLGGKRYAAKYKLKPRDQTFVSETRLGGSTTQPETHRTLERTLSSIRLKGRCTEMKSLVQTGMTQIEYCARLPQGPTPILDSNYNMGDMDEIFLFPHLAHTHGASAVQSSAAHKCLFNDDLLRTILKFEPYHVYSVGAGLCQPLLNIALVCKAFEEPALAELWCELKGLARLCGLLPSVQLIGNTYTMIQTGPLEAAEWVRFDRYARWVKEMFFDVRAGHPVHPSVFIRMAQEHPAPLLPNLGSLFCGSRINDALVLVGPALHRVSFESADNAAASTFLNAIYRKAPHISDVRALIQKFRAPQVILDLRNTPLLAYVELDRALAQGNCQHFGLTAPAQWELDITKQSSLSEGGSGVISAAVSRVQSTRVSKISVIYSTDPRGTQSSLNWRPLADLIFGRWSACLRDIHVDFKNSSKPALITTLLGSIHLPSLQHLALTNYWPIQIGDAGVQKIGESCPNLVSLNLMAGMYHDPDGVAPSIASLEHLAAHCPLLEAVNMSLVFPVPLRLNLSPTIPKNKGFRVLGIRNMYMPVTSLFYRTTEATRAIAKFVDHILPNVQHIRSQIDCHDPFWIQVFSLVKEMQKARLL
;
A
#
# COMPACT_ATOMS: atom_id res chain seq x y z
N MET A 1 -30.01 -75.47 -8.06
CA MET A 1 -28.71 -74.82 -8.30
C MET A 1 -28.79 -73.46 -7.61
N GLU A 2 -28.60 -73.47 -6.29
CA GLU A 2 -27.32 -73.22 -5.59
C GLU A 2 -27.07 -71.71 -5.41
N HIS A 3 -26.70 -71.17 -4.25
CA HIS A 3 -26.84 -71.59 -2.85
C HIS A 3 -26.53 -70.32 -2.01
N LYS A 4 -27.34 -70.10 -0.98
CA LYS A 4 -27.14 -69.39 0.31
C LYS A 4 -25.70 -69.00 0.77
N TRP A 5 -25.65 -68.00 1.69
CA TRP A 5 -24.94 -67.90 3.00
C TRP A 5 -24.46 -66.44 3.25
N SER A 6 -24.48 -65.80 4.42
CA SER A 6 -25.04 -66.08 5.76
C SER A 6 -24.83 -64.83 6.66
N ASP A 7 -25.76 -64.57 7.57
CA ASP A 7 -25.63 -63.73 8.77
C ASP A 7 -24.41 -64.09 9.63
N ARG A 8 -23.84 -63.07 10.30
CA ARG A 8 -23.29 -63.11 11.68
C ARG A 8 -22.91 -61.70 12.15
N GLY A 9 -23.63 -61.16 13.14
CA GLY A 9 -23.00 -60.35 14.21
C GLY A 9 -22.60 -61.28 15.38
N PRO A 10 -22.29 -60.78 16.59
CA PRO A 10 -21.72 -59.49 17.01
C PRO A 10 -20.45 -59.67 17.89
N SER A 11 -19.65 -58.63 18.16
CA SER A 11 -18.89 -58.56 19.43
C SER A 11 -18.49 -57.14 19.81
N LYS A 12 -18.95 -56.74 21.00
CA LYS A 12 -18.36 -55.69 21.83
C LYS A 12 -17.07 -56.26 22.43
N SER A 13 -15.97 -55.51 22.37
CA SER A 13 -14.84 -55.69 23.27
C SER A 13 -14.34 -54.33 23.72
N GLY A 14 -14.40 -54.11 25.03
CA GLY A 14 -13.96 -52.88 25.69
C GLY A 14 -12.47 -52.65 25.57
N LEU A 15 -12.10 -51.38 25.41
CA LEU A 15 -10.73 -50.89 25.56
C LEU A 15 -10.52 -50.58 27.05
N THR A 16 -9.73 -51.42 27.71
CA THR A 16 -9.21 -51.17 29.05
C THR A 16 -7.91 -50.34 28.98
N THR A 17 -7.80 -49.44 29.94
CA THR A 17 -6.68 -48.59 30.30
C THR A 17 -5.43 -49.39 30.70
N ALA A 18 -4.57 -49.72 29.73
CA ALA A 18 -3.25 -50.30 30.03
C ALA A 18 -2.21 -50.03 28.93
N ASN A 19 -2.01 -48.77 28.51
CA ASN A 19 -0.89 -48.38 27.64
C ASN A 19 -0.38 -46.94 27.85
N LEU A 20 -0.45 -46.45 29.09
CA LEU A 20 -0.03 -45.08 29.45
C LEU A 20 1.03 -45.01 30.57
N ASN A 21 1.84 -46.06 30.76
CA ASN A 21 2.90 -46.08 31.78
C ASN A 21 4.31 -46.46 31.25
N ALA A 22 4.57 -46.45 29.95
CA ALA A 22 5.88 -46.81 29.39
C ALA A 22 6.71 -45.64 28.82
N LEU A 23 6.40 -44.39 29.18
CA LEU A 23 7.10 -43.20 28.65
C LEU A 23 7.32 -42.10 29.69
N ARG A 24 7.53 -42.51 30.94
CA ARG A 24 7.82 -41.59 32.05
C ARG A 24 8.90 -42.17 32.95
N ASP A 25 10.09 -42.33 32.41
CA ASP A 25 11.34 -42.43 33.19
C ASP A 25 12.53 -42.28 32.23
N ARG A 26 13.00 -41.04 32.04
CA ARG A 26 14.38 -40.71 31.64
C ARG A 26 14.59 -39.19 31.60
N THR A 27 14.80 -38.63 32.78
CA THR A 27 15.48 -37.33 32.96
C THR A 27 16.27 -37.41 34.25
N THR A 28 17.59 -37.58 34.14
CA THR A 28 18.67 -36.88 34.88
C THR A 28 19.97 -37.67 34.75
N ALA A 29 20.98 -37.07 34.11
CA ALA A 29 22.38 -37.07 34.53
C ALA A 29 23.19 -36.27 33.50
N TYR A 30 23.45 -35.01 33.81
CA TYR A 30 24.51 -34.21 33.19
C TYR A 30 25.81 -34.58 33.89
N ASP A 31 26.83 -35.00 33.14
CA ASP A 31 28.20 -34.94 33.62
C ASP A 31 29.18 -34.60 32.50
N LEU A 32 30.18 -33.82 32.90
CA LEU A 32 31.15 -33.09 32.09
C LEU A 32 32.19 -34.02 31.45
N ALA A 33 32.41 -33.88 30.14
CA ALA A 33 33.67 -34.29 29.52
C ALA A 33 34.01 -33.37 28.33
N ALA A 34 35.11 -32.64 28.46
CA ALA A 34 35.71 -31.80 27.43
C ALA A 34 36.32 -32.65 26.30
N PRO A 35 36.28 -32.21 25.03
CA PRO A 35 37.06 -32.86 23.98
C PRO A 35 38.37 -32.13 23.69
N SER A 36 39.36 -32.99 23.50
CA SER A 36 40.77 -32.79 23.21
C SER A 36 41.04 -32.07 21.88
N ARG A 37 42.12 -31.27 21.90
CA ARG A 37 42.73 -30.61 20.74
C ARG A 37 43.36 -31.64 19.81
N SER A 38 42.90 -31.72 18.56
CA SER A 38 43.65 -32.31 17.44
C SER A 38 44.32 -31.22 16.61
N LYS A 39 45.65 -31.31 16.51
CA LYS A 39 46.52 -30.57 15.59
C LYS A 39 46.29 -31.05 14.15
N LEU A 40 46.29 -30.11 13.19
CA LEU A 40 46.70 -30.20 11.78
C LEU A 40 46.42 -28.79 11.21
N GLY A 41 47.38 -27.98 10.77
CA GLY A 41 48.41 -28.25 9.78
C GLY A 41 48.10 -27.40 8.53
N GLY A 42 48.20 -26.07 8.62
CA GLY A 42 47.84 -25.13 7.54
C GLY A 42 49.00 -24.21 7.17
N LYS A 43 49.59 -24.44 5.99
CA LYS A 43 50.71 -23.70 5.39
C LYS A 43 50.31 -22.25 5.10
N ARG A 44 51.12 -21.28 5.55
CA ARG A 44 51.02 -19.84 5.23
C ARG A 44 51.70 -19.57 3.89
N TYR A 45 50.96 -19.03 2.92
CA TYR A 45 51.53 -18.28 1.80
C TYR A 45 51.63 -16.80 2.20
N ALA A 46 52.86 -16.28 2.20
CA ALA A 46 53.15 -14.87 2.41
C ALA A 46 53.25 -14.16 1.06
N ALA A 47 52.31 -13.25 0.77
CA ALA A 47 52.43 -12.28 -0.31
C ALA A 47 52.82 -10.93 0.28
N LYS A 48 54.07 -10.51 0.00
CA LYS A 48 54.61 -9.18 0.30
C LYS A 48 54.03 -8.17 -0.68
N TYR A 49 53.34 -7.14 -0.19
CA TYR A 49 53.20 -5.88 -0.90
C TYR A 49 53.89 -4.77 -0.11
N LYS A 50 54.93 -4.20 -0.72
CA LYS A 50 55.66 -3.02 -0.24
C LYS A 50 54.77 -1.79 -0.46
N LEU A 51 54.45 -1.07 0.61
CA LEU A 51 53.98 0.31 0.55
C LEU A 51 55.15 1.25 0.86
N LYS A 52 55.40 2.21 -0.03
CA LYS A 52 56.33 3.34 0.19
C LYS A 52 55.71 4.32 1.21
N PRO A 53 56.48 4.88 2.15
CA PRO A 53 56.00 5.99 2.97
C PRO A 53 56.07 7.30 2.17
N ARG A 54 55.04 8.13 2.32
CA ARG A 54 55.01 9.52 1.87
C ARG A 54 55.09 10.40 3.10
N ASP A 55 55.95 11.40 3.03
CA ASP A 55 56.32 12.33 4.08
C ASP A 55 55.12 13.07 4.68
N GLN A 56 55.08 13.14 6.01
CA GLN A 56 54.34 14.16 6.74
C GLN A 56 55.29 14.86 7.69
N THR A 57 55.58 16.11 7.37
CA THR A 57 56.26 17.07 8.22
C THR A 57 55.32 17.54 9.34
N PHE A 58 55.89 17.51 10.53
CA PHE A 58 55.46 18.20 11.76
C PHE A 58 55.14 19.68 11.52
N VAL A 59 54.06 20.17 12.15
CA VAL A 59 54.16 21.33 13.05
C VAL A 59 53.27 21.05 14.28
N SER A 60 53.96 20.93 15.41
CA SER A 60 53.47 20.96 16.78
C SER A 60 52.91 22.34 17.14
N GLU A 61 51.90 22.40 18.02
CA GLU A 61 52.06 23.11 19.31
C GLU A 61 50.87 22.95 20.27
N THR A 62 51.24 22.52 21.48
CA THR A 62 50.79 22.89 22.82
C THR A 62 49.31 22.80 23.25
N ARG A 63 49.10 21.84 24.16
CA ARG A 63 48.12 21.86 25.24
C ARG A 63 48.39 23.02 26.21
N LEU A 64 47.33 23.64 26.71
CA LEU A 64 47.20 24.06 28.12
C LEU A 64 45.71 24.10 28.48
N GLY A 65 45.39 23.59 29.67
CA GLY A 65 44.02 23.44 30.17
C GLY A 65 43.44 24.71 30.78
N GLY A 66 42.19 24.62 31.22
CA GLY A 66 41.54 25.67 32.01
C GLY A 66 40.04 25.45 32.09
N SER A 67 39.54 25.33 33.32
CA SER A 67 38.14 25.11 33.66
C SER A 67 37.29 26.39 33.56
N THR A 68 35.99 26.15 33.76
CA THR A 68 34.98 27.00 34.41
C THR A 68 34.31 28.14 33.64
N THR A 69 33.00 28.22 33.94
CA THR A 69 32.02 29.32 33.76
C THR A 69 31.18 29.35 32.46
N GLN A 70 29.92 28.91 32.63
CA GLN A 70 28.72 29.50 32.02
C GLN A 70 28.65 31.02 32.33
N PRO A 71 27.95 31.88 31.55
CA PRO A 71 26.50 31.76 31.35
C PRO A 71 25.89 32.28 30.02
N GLU A 72 24.60 31.97 29.86
CA GLU A 72 23.53 32.76 29.20
C GLU A 72 23.68 33.23 27.74
N THR A 73 22.76 32.78 26.88
CA THR A 73 21.87 33.66 26.10
C THR A 73 20.77 32.84 25.41
N HIS A 74 19.63 32.72 26.09
CA HIS A 74 18.36 32.25 25.55
C HIS A 74 17.41 33.45 25.57
N ARG A 75 17.23 34.13 24.43
CA ARG A 75 16.14 35.07 24.10
C ARG A 75 16.55 35.86 22.86
N THR A 76 15.98 35.53 21.70
CA THR A 76 15.53 36.47 20.64
C THR A 76 15.03 35.62 19.46
N LEU A 77 13.79 35.10 19.52
CA LEU A 77 13.05 34.64 18.32
C LEU A 77 11.56 34.32 18.60
N GLU A 78 10.86 35.18 19.34
CA GLU A 78 9.41 35.03 19.59
C GLU A 78 8.59 36.33 19.41
N ARG A 79 8.98 37.25 18.52
CA ARG A 79 8.20 38.49 18.33
C ARG A 79 7.87 38.94 16.91
N THR A 80 7.88 38.05 15.92
CA THR A 80 7.49 38.48 14.55
C THR A 80 6.68 37.45 13.76
N LEU A 81 5.66 36.83 14.34
CA LEU A 81 4.61 36.14 13.56
C LEU A 81 3.23 36.28 14.22
N SER A 82 2.75 37.52 14.32
CA SER A 82 1.36 37.80 14.68
C SER A 82 0.85 38.98 13.84
N SER A 83 0.44 38.72 12.60
CA SER A 83 -0.58 39.50 11.86
C SER A 83 -0.50 39.22 10.35
N ILE A 84 -1.22 38.22 9.85
CA ILE A 84 -1.91 38.31 8.54
C ILE A 84 -3.24 37.57 8.65
N ARG A 85 -4.34 38.33 8.75
CA ARG A 85 -5.72 37.87 8.58
C ARG A 85 -5.97 37.64 7.09
N LEU A 86 -6.46 36.46 6.72
CA LEU A 86 -7.18 36.25 5.45
C LEU A 86 -8.64 35.91 5.78
N LYS A 87 -9.49 36.94 5.76
CA LYS A 87 -10.95 36.84 5.68
C LYS A 87 -11.32 36.87 4.20
N GLY A 88 -11.96 35.82 3.72
CA GLY A 88 -12.63 35.78 2.42
C GLY A 88 -12.72 34.35 1.92
N ARG A 89 -13.93 33.89 1.56
CA ARG A 89 -14.31 32.54 1.08
C ARG A 89 -14.87 31.54 2.11
N CYS A 90 -15.65 32.00 3.10
CA CYS A 90 -16.44 31.10 3.97
C CYS A 90 -17.96 31.35 3.92
N THR A 91 -18.44 32.25 3.04
CA THR A 91 -19.84 32.67 3.00
C THR A 91 -20.70 31.94 1.95
N GLU A 92 -20.13 31.46 0.84
CA GLU A 92 -20.92 30.79 -0.20
C GLU A 92 -21.30 29.34 0.15
N MET A 93 -20.45 28.63 0.91
CA MET A 93 -20.69 27.23 1.29
C MET A 93 -21.73 27.07 2.42
N LYS A 94 -21.99 28.14 3.20
CA LYS A 94 -23.05 28.13 4.23
C LYS A 94 -24.46 28.21 3.65
N SER A 95 -24.66 28.84 2.48
CA SER A 95 -26.00 29.02 1.91
C SER A 95 -26.60 27.73 1.33
N LEU A 96 -25.76 26.84 0.78
CA LEU A 96 -26.19 25.56 0.20
C LEU A 96 -26.53 24.50 1.27
N VAL A 97 -25.88 24.54 2.43
CA VAL A 97 -26.18 23.63 3.56
C VAL A 97 -27.41 24.09 4.35
N GLN A 98 -27.63 25.40 4.49
CA GLN A 98 -28.79 25.94 5.21
C GLN A 98 -30.14 25.67 4.50
N THR A 99 -30.12 25.56 3.16
CA THR A 99 -31.34 25.37 2.36
C THR A 99 -31.80 23.91 2.33
N GLY A 100 -30.90 22.95 2.61
CA GLY A 100 -31.23 21.52 2.67
C GLY A 100 -31.70 21.02 4.05
N MET A 101 -31.23 21.63 5.15
CA MET A 101 -31.54 21.15 6.52
C MET A 101 -32.84 21.71 7.12
N THR A 102 -33.39 22.79 6.58
CA THR A 102 -34.60 23.45 7.13
C THR A 102 -35.90 22.67 6.92
N GLN A 103 -35.92 21.63 6.05
CA GLN A 103 -37.09 20.76 5.92
C GLN A 103 -37.14 19.59 6.92
N ILE A 104 -36.04 19.29 7.63
CA ILE A 104 -35.98 18.19 8.61
C ILE A 104 -36.30 18.69 10.03
N GLU A 105 -36.02 19.96 10.34
CA GLU A 105 -36.25 20.56 11.67
C GLU A 105 -37.73 20.80 12.02
N TYR A 106 -38.68 20.62 11.09
CA TYR A 106 -40.10 20.88 11.37
C TYR A 106 -40.84 19.68 11.99
N CYS A 107 -40.28 18.47 12.00
CA CYS A 107 -40.99 17.25 12.44
C CYS A 107 -40.58 16.71 13.82
N ALA A 108 -39.68 17.36 14.56
CA ALA A 108 -39.29 16.90 15.90
C ALA A 108 -39.22 18.04 16.92
N ARG A 109 -40.36 18.33 17.57
CA ARG A 109 -40.38 19.04 18.85
C ARG A 109 -41.13 18.20 19.88
N LEU A 110 -40.39 17.59 20.79
CA LEU A 110 -40.87 17.15 22.10
C LEU A 110 -40.11 17.92 23.20
N PRO A 111 -40.69 18.09 24.40
CA PRO A 111 -40.21 19.05 25.40
C PRO A 111 -38.93 18.57 26.08
N GLN A 112 -37.98 19.48 26.27
CA GLN A 112 -36.75 19.20 27.01
C GLN A 112 -37.02 19.11 28.51
N GLY A 113 -36.82 17.92 29.08
CA GLY A 113 -36.52 17.72 30.50
C GLY A 113 -35.01 17.78 30.74
N PRO A 114 -34.55 17.94 32.00
CA PRO A 114 -33.15 18.19 32.31
C PRO A 114 -32.26 16.97 32.04
N THR A 115 -31.17 17.20 31.30
CA THR A 115 -30.10 16.24 31.01
C THR A 115 -29.32 15.82 32.27
N PRO A 116 -29.09 14.52 32.52
CA PRO A 116 -28.06 14.09 33.46
C PRO A 116 -26.68 14.11 32.79
N ILE A 117 -25.66 14.50 33.57
CA ILE A 117 -24.25 14.42 33.20
C ILE A 117 -23.87 12.94 33.15
N LEU A 118 -23.39 12.46 31.99
CA LEU A 118 -22.92 11.08 31.79
C LEU A 118 -21.39 11.03 31.73
N ASP A 119 -20.81 10.23 32.62
CA ASP A 119 -19.39 9.88 32.68
C ASP A 119 -19.00 8.88 31.57
N SER A 120 -17.75 8.96 31.11
CA SER A 120 -17.24 8.32 29.89
C SER A 120 -16.90 6.82 30.00
N ASN A 121 -17.62 6.04 30.79
CA ASN A 121 -17.41 4.59 30.93
C ASN A 121 -18.73 3.82 30.76
N TYR A 122 -19.22 3.69 29.52
CA TYR A 122 -20.31 2.77 29.20
C TYR A 122 -19.78 1.44 28.69
N ASN A 123 -20.10 0.37 29.41
CA ASN A 123 -19.81 -1.01 29.06
C ASN A 123 -20.90 -1.52 28.10
N MET A 124 -20.52 -2.25 27.06
CA MET A 124 -21.38 -2.63 25.92
C MET A 124 -22.42 -3.73 26.25
N GLY A 125 -22.61 -4.08 27.53
CA GLY A 125 -23.42 -5.22 28.00
C GLY A 125 -24.90 -4.94 28.30
N ASP A 126 -25.35 -3.68 28.35
CA ASP A 126 -26.73 -3.32 28.76
C ASP A 126 -27.72 -3.17 27.60
N MET A 127 -27.40 -3.67 26.40
CA MET A 127 -28.30 -3.58 25.22
C MET A 127 -29.44 -4.62 25.22
N ASP A 128 -29.52 -5.52 26.20
CA ASP A 128 -30.39 -6.72 26.14
C ASP A 128 -31.76 -6.56 26.82
N GLU A 129 -32.05 -5.48 27.56
CA GLU A 129 -33.39 -5.27 28.16
C GLU A 129 -34.39 -4.50 27.28
N ILE A 130 -34.02 -4.02 26.08
CA ILE A 130 -34.93 -3.23 25.23
C ILE A 130 -35.59 -4.06 24.10
N PHE A 131 -35.19 -5.32 23.88
CA PHE A 131 -35.67 -6.09 22.72
C PHE A 131 -36.12 -7.51 23.03
N LEU A 132 -37.24 -7.65 23.75
CA LEU A 132 -38.11 -8.83 23.70
C LEU A 132 -39.58 -8.38 23.80
N PHE A 133 -40.29 -8.28 22.67
CA PHE A 133 -41.76 -8.17 22.67
C PHE A 133 -42.36 -9.37 21.93
N PRO A 134 -43.40 -10.02 22.48
CA PRO A 134 -44.04 -11.16 21.85
C PRO A 134 -45.01 -10.74 20.74
N HIS A 135 -45.14 -11.60 19.73
CA HIS A 135 -46.14 -11.53 18.67
C HIS A 135 -47.56 -11.27 19.22
N LEU A 136 -48.11 -10.09 18.94
CA LEU A 136 -49.55 -9.84 19.01
C LEU A 136 -50.04 -9.42 17.62
N ALA A 137 -50.80 -10.32 17.01
CA ALA A 137 -51.64 -10.03 15.87
C ALA A 137 -52.81 -9.14 16.33
N HIS A 138 -53.00 -7.98 15.70
CA HIS A 138 -54.31 -7.33 15.66
C HIS A 138 -54.54 -6.55 14.37
N THR A 139 -55.79 -6.68 13.94
CA THR A 139 -56.45 -6.26 12.72
C THR A 139 -56.90 -4.79 12.74
N HIS A 140 -56.91 -4.20 11.54
CA HIS A 140 -57.72 -3.08 11.03
C HIS A 140 -57.88 -1.76 11.81
N GLY A 141 -57.49 -0.68 11.13
CA GLY A 141 -57.88 0.70 11.43
C GLY A 141 -57.23 1.71 10.47
N ALA A 142 -57.53 1.62 9.17
CA ALA A 142 -56.99 2.54 8.17
C ALA A 142 -57.65 3.92 8.26
N SER A 143 -56.98 4.87 8.93
CA SER A 143 -57.23 6.29 8.75
C SER A 143 -56.18 6.84 7.78
N ALA A 144 -56.65 7.37 6.65
CA ALA A 144 -55.85 7.93 5.58
C ALA A 144 -55.18 9.24 6.04
N VAL A 145 -54.06 9.12 6.74
CA VAL A 145 -53.11 10.22 6.90
C VAL A 145 -52.49 10.45 5.53
N GLN A 146 -52.70 11.66 4.99
CA GLN A 146 -52.04 12.12 3.77
C GLN A 146 -50.53 11.95 3.93
N SER A 147 -50.00 10.92 3.26
CA SER A 147 -48.58 10.66 3.11
C SER A 147 -47.95 11.87 2.45
N SER A 148 -47.39 12.77 3.27
CA SER A 148 -46.36 13.72 2.85
C SER A 148 -45.38 12.95 1.99
N ALA A 149 -45.10 13.43 0.77
CA ALA A 149 -44.31 12.73 -0.24
C ALA A 149 -42.89 12.41 0.26
N ALA A 150 -42.77 11.37 1.08
CA ALA A 150 -41.51 10.79 1.46
C ALA A 150 -40.81 10.43 0.16
N HIS A 151 -39.64 11.02 -0.04
CA HIS A 151 -38.94 10.95 -1.31
C HIS A 151 -38.74 9.48 -1.67
N LYS A 152 -39.23 9.04 -2.83
CA LYS A 152 -39.22 7.62 -3.26
C LYS A 152 -37.82 6.97 -3.16
N CYS A 153 -36.75 7.77 -3.14
CA CYS A 153 -35.39 7.30 -2.92
C CYS A 153 -35.17 6.63 -1.55
N LEU A 154 -35.89 7.05 -0.50
CA LEU A 154 -35.72 6.51 0.86
C LEU A 154 -36.31 5.11 1.02
N PHE A 155 -37.11 4.65 0.05
CA PHE A 155 -37.66 3.30 0.00
C PHE A 155 -36.89 2.37 -0.94
N ASN A 156 -35.84 2.87 -1.60
CA ASN A 156 -34.96 2.06 -2.42
C ASN A 156 -33.69 1.76 -1.62
N ASP A 157 -33.51 0.51 -1.21
CA ASP A 157 -32.39 0.08 -0.35
C ASP A 157 -31.03 0.39 -0.99
N ASP A 158 -30.89 0.20 -2.31
CA ASP A 158 -29.64 0.47 -3.02
C ASP A 158 -29.28 1.96 -3.03
N LEU A 159 -30.27 2.83 -3.26
CA LEU A 159 -30.07 4.28 -3.20
C LEU A 159 -29.78 4.74 -1.77
N LEU A 160 -30.48 4.20 -0.78
CA LEU A 160 -30.26 4.55 0.62
C LEU A 160 -28.87 4.11 1.08
N ARG A 161 -28.43 2.89 0.78
CA ARG A 161 -27.05 2.43 1.03
C ARG A 161 -26.02 3.31 0.31
N THR A 162 -26.29 3.69 -0.93
CA THR A 162 -25.41 4.59 -1.68
C THR A 162 -25.28 5.93 -0.96
N ILE A 163 -26.39 6.53 -0.50
CA ILE A 163 -26.39 7.77 0.29
C ILE A 163 -25.57 7.60 1.58
N LEU A 164 -25.80 6.50 2.31
CA LEU A 164 -25.12 6.22 3.57
C LEU A 164 -23.61 5.96 3.40
N LYS A 165 -23.21 5.43 2.24
CA LYS A 165 -21.80 5.21 1.87
C LYS A 165 -21.06 6.51 1.54
N PHE A 166 -21.77 7.52 1.02
CA PHE A 166 -21.20 8.82 0.63
C PHE A 166 -21.08 9.82 1.79
N GLU A 167 -21.38 9.42 3.04
CA GLU A 167 -21.17 10.27 4.22
C GLU A 167 -19.71 10.77 4.28
N PRO A 168 -19.44 12.09 4.37
CA PRO A 168 -18.15 12.69 3.97
C PRO A 168 -16.98 12.48 4.97
N TYR A 169 -17.14 11.60 5.97
CA TYR A 169 -16.30 11.62 7.17
C TYR A 169 -15.11 10.65 7.19
N HIS A 170 -14.84 9.92 6.11
CA HIS A 170 -13.66 9.04 6.04
C HIS A 170 -12.31 9.77 6.09
N VAL A 171 -12.26 11.11 6.05
CA VAL A 171 -10.99 11.84 5.91
C VAL A 171 -10.32 12.23 7.24
N TYR A 172 -11.00 12.26 8.41
CA TYR A 172 -10.35 12.80 9.63
C TYR A 172 -10.59 12.13 10.99
N SER A 173 -11.44 11.11 11.13
CA SER A 173 -11.58 10.43 12.44
C SER A 173 -10.61 9.25 12.59
N VAL A 174 -9.36 9.54 12.98
CA VAL A 174 -8.36 8.54 13.40
C VAL A 174 -8.68 7.94 14.79
N GLY A 175 -9.85 8.26 15.37
CA GLY A 175 -10.33 7.65 16.60
C GLY A 175 -11.13 6.37 16.34
N ALA A 176 -10.91 5.33 17.15
CA ALA A 176 -11.54 4.00 17.08
C ALA A 176 -13.07 3.97 17.36
N GLY A 177 -13.75 5.11 17.28
CA GLY A 177 -15.19 5.22 17.50
C GLY A 177 -16.00 4.48 16.43
N LEU A 178 -17.18 4.02 16.82
CA LEU A 178 -18.24 3.67 15.86
C LEU A 178 -18.51 4.88 14.96
N CYS A 179 -18.97 4.64 13.73
CA CYS A 179 -19.51 5.73 12.91
C CYS A 179 -20.82 6.19 13.57
N GLN A 180 -20.71 7.08 14.56
CA GLN A 180 -21.83 7.60 15.34
C GLN A 180 -22.99 8.09 14.46
N PRO A 181 -22.74 8.75 13.29
CA PRO A 181 -23.81 9.09 12.36
C PRO A 181 -24.61 7.88 11.87
N LEU A 182 -23.96 6.80 11.43
CA LEU A 182 -24.65 5.59 10.96
C LEU A 182 -25.45 4.90 12.07
N LEU A 183 -24.91 4.87 13.29
CA LEU A 183 -25.65 4.37 14.44
C LEU A 183 -26.89 5.24 14.72
N ASN A 184 -26.74 6.56 14.75
CA ASN A 184 -27.85 7.46 14.96
C ASN A 184 -28.92 7.28 13.88
N ILE A 185 -28.53 7.10 12.63
CA ILE A 185 -29.45 6.84 11.50
C ILE A 185 -30.19 5.52 11.69
N ALA A 186 -29.47 4.46 12.09
CA ALA A 186 -30.09 3.17 12.38
C ALA A 186 -31.16 3.26 13.48
N LEU A 187 -30.97 4.18 14.44
CA LEU A 187 -31.89 4.42 15.55
C LEU A 187 -33.08 5.35 15.21
N VAL A 188 -33.10 5.99 14.03
CA VAL A 188 -34.20 6.90 13.65
C VAL A 188 -35.50 6.14 13.42
N CYS A 189 -35.48 5.10 12.57
CA CYS A 189 -36.65 4.27 12.30
C CYS A 189 -36.30 2.91 11.68
N LYS A 190 -37.24 1.96 11.73
CA LYS A 190 -37.06 0.58 11.23
C LYS A 190 -36.66 0.49 9.75
N ALA A 191 -37.11 1.43 8.92
CA ALA A 191 -36.76 1.45 7.50
C ALA A 191 -35.26 1.78 7.26
N PHE A 192 -34.64 2.49 8.19
CA PHE A 192 -33.23 2.90 8.11
C PHE A 192 -32.32 1.98 8.92
N GLU A 193 -32.89 1.19 9.85
CA GLU A 193 -32.16 0.27 10.73
C GLU A 193 -31.25 -0.69 9.94
N GLU A 194 -31.81 -1.51 9.06
CA GLU A 194 -31.03 -2.52 8.33
C GLU A 194 -30.01 -1.91 7.33
N PRO A 195 -30.37 -0.91 6.50
CA PRO A 195 -29.41 -0.28 5.58
C PRO A 195 -28.26 0.42 6.32
N ALA A 196 -28.55 1.13 7.41
CA ALA A 196 -27.54 1.84 8.19
C ALA A 196 -26.66 0.91 9.02
N LEU A 197 -27.22 -0.15 9.62
CA LEU A 197 -26.42 -1.19 10.27
C LEU A 197 -25.57 -1.94 9.24
N ALA A 198 -26.10 -2.27 8.07
CA ALA A 198 -25.31 -2.95 7.04
C ALA A 198 -24.06 -2.14 6.67
N GLU A 199 -24.18 -0.82 6.57
CA GLU A 199 -23.04 0.04 6.24
C GLU A 199 -22.15 0.35 7.44
N LEU A 200 -22.70 0.41 8.66
CA LEU A 200 -21.93 0.51 9.90
C LEU A 200 -21.01 -0.70 10.12
N TRP A 201 -21.48 -1.90 9.75
CA TRP A 201 -20.75 -3.16 9.91
C TRP A 201 -19.99 -3.61 8.66
N CYS A 202 -20.18 -2.94 7.52
CA CYS A 202 -19.54 -3.29 6.25
C CYS A 202 -18.01 -3.33 6.36
N GLU A 203 -17.44 -2.35 7.07
CA GLU A 203 -16.02 -2.25 7.37
C GLU A 203 -15.76 -2.48 8.86
N LEU A 204 -15.02 -3.55 9.19
CA LEU A 204 -14.75 -3.92 10.58
C LEU A 204 -13.25 -3.81 10.94
N LYS A 205 -12.94 -3.03 11.97
CA LYS A 205 -11.57 -2.89 12.52
C LYS A 205 -11.31 -3.93 13.63
N GLY A 206 -11.17 -5.19 13.24
CA GLY A 206 -10.93 -6.30 14.16
C GLY A 206 -12.20 -6.93 14.73
N LEU A 207 -12.11 -8.17 15.22
CA LEU A 207 -13.28 -8.97 15.60
C LEU A 207 -13.93 -8.52 16.92
N ALA A 208 -13.26 -7.65 17.68
CA ALA A 208 -13.63 -7.23 19.03
C ALA A 208 -15.10 -6.77 19.14
N ARG A 209 -15.60 -5.99 18.17
CA ARG A 209 -16.99 -5.50 18.19
C ARG A 209 -18.00 -6.63 18.00
N LEU A 210 -17.72 -7.60 17.13
CA LEU A 210 -18.58 -8.78 16.96
C LEU A 210 -18.51 -9.69 18.18
N CYS A 211 -17.31 -9.88 18.75
CA CYS A 211 -17.13 -10.65 19.98
C CYS A 211 -17.88 -10.03 21.15
N GLY A 212 -17.95 -8.70 21.24
CA GLY A 212 -18.73 -8.01 22.27
C GLY A 212 -20.25 -8.23 22.20
N LEU A 213 -20.76 -8.83 21.12
CA LEU A 213 -22.17 -9.24 21.01
C LEU A 213 -22.46 -10.57 21.71
N LEU A 214 -21.42 -11.32 22.09
CA LEU A 214 -21.53 -12.64 22.71
C LEU A 214 -21.41 -12.48 24.24
N PRO A 215 -22.48 -12.70 25.02
CA PRO A 215 -22.43 -12.70 26.49
C PRO A 215 -21.31 -13.55 27.10
N SER A 216 -20.99 -14.68 26.44
CA SER A 216 -19.90 -15.58 26.84
C SER A 216 -18.49 -15.02 26.66
N VAL A 217 -18.33 -13.93 25.89
CA VAL A 217 -17.06 -13.24 25.65
C VAL A 217 -17.08 -11.89 26.38
N GLN A 218 -16.19 -11.72 27.35
CA GLN A 218 -16.12 -10.46 28.10
C GLN A 218 -14.76 -9.82 27.95
N LEU A 219 -14.75 -8.50 28.11
CA LEU A 219 -13.52 -7.72 28.16
C LEU A 219 -12.89 -7.87 29.54
N ILE A 220 -11.87 -8.73 29.66
CA ILE A 220 -11.09 -8.89 30.90
C ILE A 220 -9.78 -8.12 30.74
N GLY A 221 -9.61 -7.08 31.55
CA GLY A 221 -8.51 -6.13 31.43
C GLY A 221 -8.65 -5.33 30.14
N ASN A 222 -7.86 -5.69 29.12
CA ASN A 222 -7.89 -5.04 27.81
C ASN A 222 -8.10 -6.07 26.67
N THR A 223 -8.48 -7.30 26.99
CA THR A 223 -8.55 -8.39 26.02
C THR A 223 -9.90 -9.11 26.12
N TYR A 224 -10.59 -9.23 24.99
CA TYR A 224 -11.81 -10.04 24.92
C TYR A 224 -11.47 -11.51 25.09
N THR A 225 -12.03 -12.14 26.13
CA THR A 225 -11.72 -13.50 26.56
C THR A 225 -13.02 -14.27 26.81
N MET A 226 -13.04 -15.56 26.49
CA MET A 226 -14.14 -16.45 26.88
C MET A 226 -14.18 -16.61 28.40
N ILE A 227 -15.30 -16.29 29.05
CA ILE A 227 -15.48 -16.53 30.49
C ILE A 227 -16.07 -17.91 30.74
N GLN A 228 -17.01 -18.33 29.89
CA GLN A 228 -17.69 -19.60 30.06
C GLN A 228 -16.92 -20.74 29.37
N THR A 229 -16.79 -21.85 30.07
CA THR A 229 -16.21 -23.11 29.54
C THR A 229 -17.22 -23.92 28.73
N GLY A 230 -18.50 -23.54 28.74
CA GLY A 230 -19.58 -24.19 28.00
C GLY A 230 -19.55 -23.93 26.48
N PRO A 231 -20.40 -24.64 25.71
CA PRO A 231 -20.65 -24.29 24.32
C PRO A 231 -21.40 -22.96 24.21
N LEU A 232 -21.10 -22.18 23.17
CA LEU A 232 -21.85 -20.96 22.86
C LEU A 232 -23.31 -21.32 22.58
N GLU A 233 -24.24 -20.55 23.15
CA GLU A 233 -25.66 -20.83 23.00
C GLU A 233 -26.13 -20.54 21.56
N ALA A 234 -27.14 -21.27 21.09
CA ALA A 234 -27.67 -21.06 19.73
C ALA A 234 -28.16 -19.61 19.51
N ALA A 235 -28.70 -18.97 20.55
CA ALA A 235 -29.13 -17.57 20.49
C ALA A 235 -27.96 -16.59 20.28
N GLU A 236 -26.80 -16.88 20.89
CA GLU A 236 -25.58 -16.08 20.70
C GLU A 236 -25.10 -16.16 19.25
N TRP A 237 -25.13 -17.35 18.64
CA TRP A 237 -24.80 -17.55 17.23
C TRP A 237 -25.75 -16.82 16.29
N VAL A 238 -27.06 -16.91 16.52
CA VAL A 238 -28.06 -16.18 15.72
C VAL A 238 -27.80 -14.68 15.75
N ARG A 239 -27.44 -14.13 16.93
CA ARG A 239 -27.07 -12.72 17.06
C ARG A 239 -25.79 -12.41 16.30
N PHE A 240 -24.75 -13.22 16.46
CA PHE A 240 -23.47 -13.05 15.77
C PHE A 240 -23.65 -13.05 14.24
N ASP A 241 -24.34 -14.05 13.70
CA ASP A 241 -24.56 -14.24 12.26
C ASP A 241 -25.33 -13.09 11.62
N ARG A 242 -26.29 -12.52 12.37
CA ARG A 242 -27.08 -11.36 11.91
C ARG A 242 -26.19 -10.18 11.52
N TYR A 243 -25.12 -9.93 12.27
CA TYR A 243 -24.17 -8.83 12.00
C TYR A 243 -23.00 -9.28 11.13
N ALA A 244 -22.49 -10.50 11.32
CA ALA A 244 -21.37 -11.05 10.57
C ALA A 244 -21.61 -11.09 9.05
N ARG A 245 -22.87 -11.31 8.62
CA ARG A 245 -23.23 -11.29 7.19
C ARG A 245 -23.05 -9.94 6.52
N TRP A 246 -22.97 -8.84 7.27
CA TRP A 246 -22.77 -7.51 6.69
C TRP A 246 -21.31 -7.14 6.50
N VAL A 247 -20.39 -7.83 7.18
CA VAL A 247 -18.95 -7.55 7.09
C VAL A 247 -18.43 -7.96 5.72
N LYS A 248 -18.01 -6.98 4.92
CA LYS A 248 -17.40 -7.17 3.59
C LYS A 248 -15.90 -6.91 3.60
N GLU A 249 -15.45 -6.01 4.47
CA GLU A 249 -14.04 -5.65 4.61
C GLU A 249 -13.61 -5.70 6.07
N MET A 250 -12.43 -6.25 6.33
CA MET A 250 -11.91 -6.35 7.69
C MET A 250 -10.44 -5.95 7.77
N PHE A 251 -10.13 -5.14 8.78
CA PHE A 251 -8.82 -4.58 9.05
C PHE A 251 -8.36 -4.96 10.46
N PHE A 252 -7.29 -5.74 10.55
CA PHE A 252 -6.55 -5.95 11.79
C PHE A 252 -5.57 -4.80 11.98
N ASP A 253 -6.06 -3.71 12.55
CA ASP A 253 -5.20 -2.62 12.99
C ASP A 253 -4.60 -2.94 14.36
N VAL A 254 -3.26 -3.00 14.42
CA VAL A 254 -2.51 -3.22 15.67
C VAL A 254 -2.81 -2.12 16.70
N ARG A 255 -3.25 -0.95 16.25
CA ARG A 255 -3.53 0.23 17.09
C ARG A 255 -5.00 0.39 17.44
N ALA A 256 -5.92 -0.31 16.77
CA ALA A 256 -7.35 -0.11 16.99
C ALA A 256 -7.95 -1.19 17.90
N GLY A 257 -8.39 -0.76 19.09
CA GLY A 257 -9.31 -1.51 19.94
C GLY A 257 -8.67 -2.54 20.88
N HIS A 258 -9.55 -3.28 21.55
CA HIS A 258 -9.18 -4.33 22.49
C HIS A 258 -8.82 -5.61 21.73
N PRO A 259 -7.62 -6.19 21.90
CA PRO A 259 -7.30 -7.47 21.30
C PRO A 259 -8.31 -8.56 21.70
N VAL A 260 -8.64 -9.45 20.77
CA VAL A 260 -9.37 -10.68 21.07
C VAL A 260 -8.34 -11.76 21.39
N HIS A 261 -8.55 -12.49 22.49
CA HIS A 261 -7.66 -13.57 22.91
C HIS A 261 -7.72 -14.74 21.91
N PRO A 262 -6.59 -15.39 21.55
CA PRO A 262 -6.57 -16.50 20.59
C PRO A 262 -7.56 -17.65 20.87
N SER A 263 -7.85 -17.93 22.15
CA SER A 263 -8.82 -18.97 22.53
C SER A 263 -10.24 -18.70 22.03
N VAL A 264 -10.63 -17.43 21.89
CA VAL A 264 -11.95 -17.05 21.35
C VAL A 264 -12.04 -17.48 19.89
N PHE A 265 -11.02 -17.17 19.07
CA PHE A 265 -10.99 -17.56 17.66
C PHE A 265 -11.00 -19.08 17.47
N ILE A 266 -10.22 -19.81 18.28
CA ILE A 266 -10.18 -21.28 18.23
C ILE A 266 -11.55 -21.86 18.57
N ARG A 267 -12.18 -21.36 19.64
CA ARG A 267 -13.50 -21.84 20.07
C ARG A 267 -14.57 -21.55 19.01
N MET A 268 -14.61 -20.33 18.50
CA MET A 268 -15.56 -19.95 17.46
C MET A 268 -15.39 -20.79 16.19
N ALA A 269 -14.15 -21.06 15.77
CA ALA A 269 -13.87 -21.89 14.60
C ALA A 269 -14.22 -23.38 14.80
N GLN A 270 -14.25 -23.87 16.05
CA GLN A 270 -14.63 -25.25 16.37
C GLN A 270 -16.15 -25.43 16.43
N GLU A 271 -16.87 -24.43 16.94
CA GLU A 271 -18.30 -24.53 17.20
C GLU A 271 -19.17 -24.02 16.05
N HIS A 272 -18.67 -23.10 15.24
CA HIS A 272 -19.44 -22.53 14.14
C HIS A 272 -19.34 -23.41 12.88
N PRO A 273 -20.47 -23.90 12.32
CA PRO A 273 -20.46 -24.81 11.18
C PRO A 273 -20.12 -24.14 9.84
N ALA A 274 -20.23 -22.81 9.76
CA ALA A 274 -20.00 -22.02 8.55
C ALA A 274 -18.80 -21.08 8.70
N PRO A 275 -18.30 -20.46 7.61
CA PRO A 275 -17.31 -19.38 7.73
C PRO A 275 -17.83 -18.27 8.64
N LEU A 276 -17.01 -17.80 9.58
CA LEU A 276 -17.43 -16.78 10.57
C LEU A 276 -17.92 -15.48 9.92
N LEU A 277 -17.36 -15.11 8.77
CA LEU A 277 -17.75 -13.92 8.02
C LEU A 277 -18.09 -14.35 6.58
N PRO A 278 -19.34 -14.78 6.30
CA PRO A 278 -19.70 -15.44 5.05
C PRO A 278 -19.57 -14.54 3.82
N ASN A 279 -19.65 -13.21 3.99
CA ASN A 279 -19.57 -12.22 2.92
C ASN A 279 -18.26 -11.41 2.91
N LEU A 280 -17.25 -11.86 3.66
CA LEU A 280 -15.95 -11.17 3.72
C LEU A 280 -15.25 -11.23 2.36
N GLY A 281 -15.16 -10.08 1.69
CA GLY A 281 -14.53 -9.92 0.39
C GLY A 281 -13.07 -9.46 0.45
N SER A 282 -12.76 -8.56 1.39
CA SER A 282 -11.41 -8.02 1.58
C SER A 282 -10.92 -8.21 3.02
N LEU A 283 -9.69 -8.70 3.17
CA LEU A 283 -9.09 -8.96 4.47
C LEU A 283 -7.67 -8.38 4.57
N PHE A 284 -7.47 -7.46 5.52
CA PHE A 284 -6.21 -6.78 5.78
C PHE A 284 -5.69 -7.18 7.17
N CYS A 285 -4.72 -8.08 7.23
CA CYS A 285 -4.32 -8.75 8.47
C CYS A 285 -3.20 -8.06 9.25
N GLY A 286 -2.43 -7.17 8.59
CA GLY A 286 -1.13 -6.73 9.13
C GLY A 286 -0.32 -7.95 9.60
N SER A 287 0.27 -7.88 10.79
CA SER A 287 1.04 -8.97 11.41
C SER A 287 0.21 -10.08 12.08
N ARG A 288 -1.14 -9.97 12.13
CA ARG A 288 -2.03 -10.88 12.87
C ARG A 288 -2.60 -12.03 12.02
N ILE A 289 -1.78 -12.62 11.16
CA ILE A 289 -2.23 -13.67 10.21
C ILE A 289 -2.80 -14.93 10.87
N ASN A 290 -2.36 -15.27 12.09
CA ASN A 290 -2.87 -16.45 12.80
C ASN A 290 -4.35 -16.25 13.20
N ASP A 291 -4.70 -15.04 13.62
CA ASP A 291 -6.07 -14.69 14.00
C ASP A 291 -6.98 -14.60 12.77
N ALA A 292 -6.40 -14.18 11.64
CA ALA A 292 -7.10 -14.09 10.37
C ALA A 292 -7.41 -15.46 9.74
N LEU A 293 -6.72 -16.54 10.14
CA LEU A 293 -6.86 -17.87 9.54
C LEU A 293 -8.30 -18.43 9.63
N VAL A 294 -9.01 -18.11 10.72
CA VAL A 294 -10.39 -18.55 10.93
C VAL A 294 -11.41 -17.79 10.08
N LEU A 295 -11.00 -16.66 9.50
CA LEU A 295 -11.86 -15.77 8.71
C LEU A 295 -11.76 -16.04 7.21
N VAL A 296 -10.82 -16.89 6.78
CA VAL A 296 -10.66 -17.25 5.38
C VAL A 296 -11.86 -18.09 4.94
N GLY A 297 -12.65 -17.54 4.01
CA GLY A 297 -13.85 -18.17 3.47
C GLY A 297 -14.00 -17.98 1.96
N PRO A 298 -15.07 -18.55 1.36
CA PRO A 298 -15.22 -18.63 -0.08
C PRO A 298 -15.49 -17.29 -0.79
N ALA A 299 -16.04 -16.30 -0.09
CA ALA A 299 -16.32 -14.95 -0.63
C ALA A 299 -15.06 -14.07 -0.76
N LEU A 300 -13.94 -14.50 -0.19
CA LEU A 300 -12.72 -13.72 -0.08
C LEU A 300 -12.04 -13.60 -1.45
N HIS A 301 -11.93 -12.37 -1.95
CA HIS A 301 -11.32 -12.08 -3.25
C HIS A 301 -10.08 -11.17 -3.16
N ARG A 302 -9.87 -10.51 -2.03
CA ARG A 302 -8.68 -9.69 -1.73
C ARG A 302 -8.11 -10.00 -0.36
N VAL A 303 -6.80 -10.21 -0.27
CA VAL A 303 -6.07 -10.36 0.99
C VAL A 303 -4.81 -9.52 0.98
N SER A 304 -4.54 -8.83 2.08
CA SER A 304 -3.27 -8.17 2.37
C SER A 304 -2.78 -8.57 3.75
N PHE A 305 -1.52 -8.99 3.87
CA PHE A 305 -0.93 -9.34 5.16
C PHE A 305 0.57 -9.05 5.22
N GLU A 306 1.06 -8.92 6.45
CA GLU A 306 2.46 -8.84 6.80
C GLU A 306 2.83 -10.05 7.67
N SER A 307 3.97 -10.68 7.41
CA SER A 307 4.47 -11.75 8.28
C SER A 307 5.98 -11.70 8.44
N ALA A 308 6.44 -11.81 9.69
CA ALA A 308 7.83 -12.07 10.01
C ALA A 308 8.18 -13.57 9.99
N ASP A 309 7.16 -14.45 10.02
CA ASP A 309 7.31 -15.90 10.05
C ASP A 309 6.81 -16.55 8.76
N ASN A 310 7.69 -17.29 8.09
CA ASN A 310 7.37 -18.00 6.86
C ASN A 310 6.41 -19.16 7.08
N ALA A 311 6.52 -19.85 8.22
CA ALA A 311 5.67 -21.01 8.49
C ALA A 311 4.21 -20.55 8.62
N ALA A 312 3.99 -19.48 9.37
CA ALA A 312 2.68 -18.85 9.48
C ALA A 312 2.19 -18.29 8.12
N ALA A 313 3.04 -17.60 7.36
CA ALA A 313 2.67 -17.08 6.04
C ALA A 313 2.29 -18.19 5.05
N SER A 314 3.05 -19.29 5.01
CA SER A 314 2.76 -20.46 4.16
C SER A 314 1.45 -21.12 4.58
N THR A 315 1.23 -21.29 5.87
CA THR A 315 -0.01 -21.87 6.40
C THR A 315 -1.21 -21.00 6.02
N PHE A 316 -1.08 -19.68 6.14
CA PHE A 316 -2.12 -18.73 5.78
C PHE A 316 -2.42 -18.73 4.27
N LEU A 317 -1.39 -18.72 3.42
CA LEU A 317 -1.55 -18.80 1.96
C LEU A 317 -2.17 -20.13 1.52
N ASN A 318 -1.77 -21.25 2.10
CA ASN A 318 -2.38 -22.55 1.83
C ASN A 318 -3.86 -22.56 2.26
N ALA A 319 -4.21 -21.92 3.37
CA ALA A 319 -5.60 -21.77 3.78
C ALA A 319 -6.41 -20.90 2.80
N ILE A 320 -5.86 -19.75 2.35
CA ILE A 320 -6.47 -18.91 1.31
C ILE A 320 -6.72 -19.74 0.05
N TYR A 321 -5.70 -20.46 -0.42
CA TYR A 321 -5.82 -21.30 -1.61
C TYR A 321 -6.94 -22.34 -1.49
N ARG A 322 -7.04 -23.02 -0.34
CA ARG A 322 -8.05 -24.08 -0.14
C ARG A 322 -9.45 -23.56 0.08
N LYS A 323 -9.60 -22.42 0.75
CA LYS A 323 -10.90 -21.93 1.25
C LYS A 323 -11.46 -20.75 0.45
N ALA A 324 -10.64 -20.04 -0.33
CA ALA A 324 -11.02 -18.85 -1.10
C ALA A 324 -10.79 -19.07 -2.61
N PRO A 325 -11.65 -19.85 -3.30
CA PRO A 325 -11.48 -20.19 -4.71
C PRO A 325 -11.57 -18.98 -5.66
N HIS A 326 -12.14 -17.85 -5.19
CA HIS A 326 -12.30 -16.61 -5.95
C HIS A 326 -11.23 -15.55 -5.64
N ILE A 327 -10.13 -15.94 -4.99
CA ILE A 327 -9.04 -15.02 -4.67
C ILE A 327 -8.43 -14.41 -5.94
N SER A 328 -8.40 -13.08 -6.00
CA SER A 328 -7.95 -12.31 -7.18
C SER A 328 -6.78 -11.37 -6.88
N ASP A 329 -6.68 -10.87 -5.64
CA ASP A 329 -5.65 -9.92 -5.20
C ASP A 329 -5.02 -10.44 -3.91
N VAL A 330 -3.72 -10.78 -3.94
CA VAL A 330 -2.96 -11.21 -2.76
C VAL A 330 -1.72 -10.34 -2.60
N ARG A 331 -1.67 -9.61 -1.48
CA ARG A 331 -0.54 -8.75 -1.11
C ARG A 331 0.14 -9.33 0.11
N ALA A 332 1.39 -9.73 -0.03
CA ALA A 332 2.13 -10.42 1.02
C ALA A 332 3.46 -9.71 1.34
N LEU A 333 3.49 -8.99 2.45
CA LEU A 333 4.70 -8.39 2.99
C LEU A 333 5.43 -9.40 3.91
N ILE A 334 6.40 -10.16 3.38
CA ILE A 334 7.08 -11.22 4.14
C ILE A 334 8.50 -10.80 4.50
N GLN A 335 8.73 -10.45 5.77
CA GLN A 335 9.99 -9.82 6.22
C GLN A 335 11.22 -10.75 6.13
N LYS A 336 11.05 -12.07 6.28
CA LYS A 336 12.17 -13.03 6.37
C LYS A 336 11.95 -14.27 5.51
N PHE A 337 11.87 -14.13 4.20
CA PHE A 337 11.57 -15.28 3.34
C PHE A 337 12.70 -16.32 3.29
N ARG A 338 12.43 -17.51 3.82
CA ARG A 338 13.35 -18.67 3.80
C ARG A 338 12.72 -19.91 3.18
N ALA A 339 11.43 -19.90 2.87
CA ALA A 339 10.68 -21.09 2.48
C ALA A 339 10.29 -21.04 0.99
N PRO A 340 10.85 -21.92 0.15
CA PRO A 340 10.39 -22.09 -1.22
C PRO A 340 8.92 -22.54 -1.31
N GLN A 341 8.38 -23.13 -0.24
CA GLN A 341 7.03 -23.68 -0.16
C GLN A 341 5.92 -22.66 -0.38
N VAL A 342 6.09 -21.43 0.14
CA VAL A 342 5.11 -20.34 0.00
C VAL A 342 4.81 -20.04 -1.48
N ILE A 343 5.82 -20.12 -2.34
CA ILE A 343 5.66 -19.87 -3.78
C ILE A 343 5.03 -21.06 -4.49
N LEU A 344 5.38 -22.28 -4.06
CA LEU A 344 4.75 -23.49 -4.59
C LEU A 344 3.24 -23.48 -4.33
N ASP A 345 2.80 -22.92 -3.21
CA ASP A 345 1.38 -22.79 -2.88
C ASP A 345 0.67 -21.77 -3.79
N LEU A 346 1.33 -20.66 -4.15
CA LEU A 346 0.78 -19.66 -5.09
C LEU A 346 0.61 -20.19 -6.53
N ARG A 347 1.41 -21.19 -6.94
CA ARG A 347 1.37 -21.79 -8.29
C ARG A 347 -0.02 -22.29 -8.67
N ASN A 348 -0.81 -22.70 -7.69
CA ASN A 348 -2.10 -23.35 -7.94
C ASN A 348 -3.28 -22.35 -8.00
N THR A 349 -3.05 -21.03 -7.94
CA THR A 349 -4.13 -20.02 -7.94
C THR A 349 -4.41 -19.48 -9.36
N PRO A 350 -5.39 -20.03 -10.11
CA PRO A 350 -5.64 -19.64 -11.50
C PRO A 350 -6.32 -18.26 -11.64
N LEU A 351 -6.66 -17.57 -10.55
CA LEU A 351 -7.31 -16.25 -10.59
C LEU A 351 -6.44 -15.13 -10.04
N LEU A 352 -5.21 -15.42 -9.63
CA LEU A 352 -4.33 -14.44 -9.04
C LEU A 352 -3.88 -13.42 -10.08
N ALA A 353 -4.36 -12.18 -9.95
CA ALA A 353 -4.09 -11.08 -10.87
C ALA A 353 -2.95 -10.17 -10.38
N TYR A 354 -2.78 -10.04 -9.06
CA TYR A 354 -1.80 -9.17 -8.43
C TYR A 354 -1.05 -9.92 -7.32
N VAL A 355 0.28 -9.84 -7.36
CA VAL A 355 1.18 -10.34 -6.30
C VAL A 355 2.21 -9.28 -5.94
N GLU A 356 2.17 -8.86 -4.69
CA GLU A 356 3.19 -8.00 -4.09
C GLU A 356 4.03 -8.81 -3.11
N LEU A 357 5.33 -8.91 -3.37
CA LEU A 357 6.31 -9.58 -2.53
C LEU A 357 7.30 -8.54 -2.00
N ASP A 358 7.07 -8.07 -0.78
CA ASP A 358 7.98 -7.13 -0.12
C ASP A 358 8.93 -7.84 0.88
N ARG A 359 10.20 -7.42 0.89
CA ARG A 359 11.33 -7.86 1.75
C ARG A 359 11.78 -9.32 1.63
N ALA A 360 11.02 -10.15 0.91
CA ALA A 360 11.28 -11.58 0.79
C ALA A 360 12.58 -11.95 0.05
N LEU A 361 12.94 -11.19 -1.00
CA LEU A 361 14.05 -11.54 -1.90
C LEU A 361 15.45 -11.19 -1.35
N ALA A 362 15.58 -11.15 -0.03
CA ALA A 362 16.79 -10.75 0.65
C ALA A 362 17.83 -11.90 0.77
N GLN A 363 17.41 -13.14 1.04
CA GLN A 363 18.33 -14.15 1.60
C GLN A 363 18.85 -15.23 0.63
N GLY A 364 18.91 -14.99 -0.68
CA GLY A 364 19.64 -15.85 -1.64
C GLY A 364 19.04 -17.23 -1.96
N ASN A 365 18.01 -17.70 -1.25
CA ASN A 365 17.44 -19.04 -1.44
C ASN A 365 16.24 -19.08 -2.40
N CYS A 366 16.45 -18.69 -3.67
CA CYS A 366 15.36 -18.72 -4.67
C CYS A 366 15.21 -20.07 -5.40
N GLN A 367 15.95 -21.13 -5.04
CA GLN A 367 16.11 -22.33 -5.89
C GLN A 367 14.81 -23.01 -6.37
N HIS A 368 13.67 -22.86 -5.67
CA HIS A 368 12.40 -23.52 -6.03
C HIS A 368 11.23 -22.59 -6.40
N PHE A 369 11.50 -21.36 -6.84
CA PHE A 369 10.43 -20.51 -7.38
C PHE A 369 9.88 -21.12 -8.70
N GLY A 370 8.57 -21.12 -8.90
CA GLY A 370 7.95 -21.60 -10.13
C GLY A 370 6.48 -21.23 -10.15
N LEU A 371 6.15 -20.10 -10.78
CA LEU A 371 4.78 -19.60 -10.86
C LEU A 371 4.22 -19.85 -12.26
N THR A 372 3.20 -20.71 -12.37
CA THR A 372 2.32 -20.83 -13.54
C THR A 372 1.12 -19.91 -13.34
N ALA A 373 0.75 -19.14 -14.36
CA ALA A 373 -0.02 -17.92 -14.20
C ALA A 373 -1.25 -17.84 -15.13
N PRO A 374 -2.37 -17.24 -14.72
CA PRO A 374 -3.47 -16.83 -15.60
C PRO A 374 -3.16 -15.69 -16.59
N ALA A 375 -4.19 -15.28 -17.34
CA ALA A 375 -4.13 -14.47 -18.54
C ALA A 375 -3.54 -13.05 -18.42
N GLN A 376 -3.45 -12.45 -17.22
CA GLN A 376 -2.87 -11.12 -17.01
C GLN A 376 -2.34 -10.96 -15.57
N TRP A 377 -1.09 -10.54 -15.40
CA TRP A 377 -0.41 -10.44 -14.09
C TRP A 377 0.19 -9.05 -13.86
N GLU A 378 0.03 -8.55 -12.63
CA GLU A 378 0.81 -7.46 -12.05
C GLU A 378 1.78 -8.03 -11.01
N LEU A 379 3.06 -7.72 -11.16
CA LEU A 379 4.13 -8.16 -10.26
C LEU A 379 4.76 -6.95 -9.57
N ASP A 380 4.54 -6.82 -8.26
CA ASP A 380 5.25 -5.85 -7.43
C ASP A 380 6.33 -6.54 -6.59
N ILE A 381 7.58 -6.16 -6.81
CA ILE A 381 8.75 -6.63 -6.09
C ILE A 381 9.30 -5.47 -5.30
N THR A 382 8.96 -5.41 -4.02
CA THR A 382 9.53 -4.41 -3.11
C THR A 382 10.67 -5.03 -2.32
N LYS A 383 11.83 -4.38 -2.30
CA LYS A 383 13.01 -4.78 -1.53
C LYS A 383 13.40 -3.64 -0.60
N GLN A 384 13.20 -3.84 0.70
CA GLN A 384 13.63 -2.91 1.74
C GLN A 384 14.78 -3.49 2.59
N SER A 385 15.98 -2.90 2.46
CA SER A 385 17.12 -2.90 3.42
C SER A 385 18.26 -3.96 3.41
N SER A 386 19.40 -3.45 3.87
CA SER A 386 20.69 -3.95 4.43
C SER A 386 21.48 -5.12 3.85
N LEU A 387 21.12 -5.70 2.70
CA LEU A 387 21.95 -6.75 2.11
C LEU A 387 22.98 -6.23 1.11
N SER A 388 24.22 -6.66 1.32
CA SER A 388 25.40 -6.47 0.48
C SER A 388 25.21 -7.00 -0.95
N GLU A 389 26.23 -6.79 -1.79
CA GLU A 389 26.41 -6.96 -3.26
C GLU A 389 25.64 -8.05 -4.06
N GLY A 390 24.80 -8.91 -3.48
CA GLY A 390 24.03 -9.95 -4.19
C GLY A 390 22.60 -9.59 -4.60
N GLY A 391 22.15 -8.34 -4.40
CA GLY A 391 20.74 -7.98 -4.49
C GLY A 391 20.06 -8.22 -5.85
N SER A 392 20.72 -7.86 -6.96
CA SER A 392 20.16 -8.07 -8.29
C SER A 392 20.07 -9.55 -8.67
N GLY A 393 20.97 -10.39 -8.16
CA GLY A 393 20.96 -11.83 -8.39
C GLY A 393 19.68 -12.49 -7.86
N VAL A 394 19.22 -12.09 -6.68
CA VAL A 394 17.99 -12.66 -6.09
C VAL A 394 16.76 -12.22 -6.86
N ILE A 395 16.66 -10.94 -7.25
CA ILE A 395 15.55 -10.44 -8.05
C ILE A 395 15.54 -11.12 -9.43
N SER A 396 16.69 -11.22 -10.09
CA SER A 396 16.82 -11.94 -11.36
C SER A 396 16.42 -13.41 -11.23
N ALA A 397 16.81 -14.06 -10.13
CA ALA A 397 16.47 -15.45 -9.87
C ALA A 397 14.97 -15.65 -9.55
N ALA A 398 14.30 -14.66 -8.96
CA ALA A 398 12.85 -14.70 -8.75
C ALA A 398 12.10 -14.48 -10.07
N VAL A 399 12.47 -13.43 -10.80
CA VAL A 399 11.90 -13.10 -12.12
C VAL A 399 12.09 -14.25 -13.11
N SER A 400 13.23 -14.95 -13.09
CA SER A 400 13.53 -15.98 -14.09
C SER A 400 12.63 -17.20 -13.98
N ARG A 401 11.95 -17.32 -12.86
CA ARG A 401 11.05 -18.41 -12.52
C ARG A 401 9.57 -18.05 -12.62
N VAL A 402 9.23 -16.79 -12.91
CA VAL A 402 7.88 -16.41 -13.30
C VAL A 402 7.61 -16.96 -14.70
N GLN A 403 6.85 -18.05 -14.82
CA GLN A 403 6.60 -18.71 -16.11
C GLN A 403 5.50 -18.02 -16.92
N SER A 404 4.83 -17.02 -16.33
CA SER A 404 3.83 -16.20 -17.05
C SER A 404 4.45 -15.59 -18.30
N THR A 405 3.73 -15.64 -19.41
CA THR A 405 4.08 -14.93 -20.65
C THR A 405 3.32 -13.60 -20.79
N ARG A 406 2.47 -13.25 -19.82
CA ARG A 406 1.51 -12.13 -19.89
C ARG A 406 1.59 -11.19 -18.70
N VAL A 407 2.81 -10.86 -18.25
CA VAL A 407 3.01 -9.83 -17.23
C VAL A 407 2.85 -8.46 -17.89
N SER A 408 1.79 -7.74 -17.52
CA SER A 408 1.51 -6.41 -18.06
C SER A 408 2.11 -5.29 -17.22
N LYS A 409 2.36 -5.54 -15.93
CA LYS A 409 2.88 -4.53 -15.01
C LYS A 409 3.95 -5.09 -14.11
N ILE A 410 5.05 -4.35 -14.00
CA ILE A 410 6.16 -4.66 -13.10
C ILE A 410 6.46 -3.42 -12.27
N SER A 411 6.41 -3.58 -10.96
CA SER A 411 6.84 -2.57 -9.99
C SER A 411 8.03 -3.14 -9.22
N VAL A 412 9.14 -2.40 -9.14
CA VAL A 412 10.34 -2.81 -8.43
C VAL A 412 10.78 -1.66 -7.52
N ILE A 413 10.52 -1.79 -6.22
CA ILE A 413 11.01 -0.82 -5.25
C ILE A 413 12.31 -1.34 -4.67
N TYR A 414 13.40 -0.59 -4.80
CA TYR A 414 14.72 -0.97 -4.32
C TYR A 414 15.24 0.05 -3.31
N SER A 415 15.37 -0.35 -2.05
CA SER A 415 15.96 0.49 -0.99
C SER A 415 17.33 -0.01 -0.56
N THR A 416 18.36 0.83 -0.69
CA THR A 416 19.66 0.61 -0.04
C THR A 416 19.69 1.20 1.36
N ASP A 417 20.58 0.68 2.20
CA ASP A 417 20.96 1.34 3.45
C ASP A 417 21.69 2.65 3.10
N PRO A 418 21.24 3.82 3.57
CA PRO A 418 21.92 5.10 3.33
C PRO A 418 23.36 5.14 3.88
N ARG A 419 23.72 4.22 4.81
CA ARG A 419 25.07 4.11 5.38
C ARG A 419 25.96 3.09 4.67
N GLY A 420 25.40 2.28 3.77
CA GLY A 420 26.11 1.20 3.10
C GLY A 420 27.12 1.70 2.07
N THR A 421 28.22 0.95 1.89
CA THR A 421 29.13 1.15 0.76
C THR A 421 28.36 1.02 -0.56
N GLN A 422 28.65 1.94 -1.49
CA GLN A 422 27.96 2.06 -2.78
C GLN A 422 28.22 0.82 -3.64
N SER A 423 27.43 -0.24 -3.46
CA SER A 423 27.45 -1.37 -4.39
C SER A 423 26.65 -0.99 -5.62
N SER A 424 27.33 -0.90 -6.76
CA SER A 424 26.65 -0.73 -8.04
C SER A 424 25.89 -2.02 -8.36
N LEU A 425 24.56 -1.99 -8.23
CA LEU A 425 23.75 -3.12 -8.67
C LEU A 425 23.90 -3.25 -10.20
N ASN A 426 24.40 -4.40 -10.66
CA ASN A 426 24.31 -4.73 -12.08
C ASN A 426 22.87 -5.13 -12.40
N TRP A 427 22.14 -4.20 -13.02
CA TRP A 427 20.75 -4.39 -13.43
C TRP A 427 20.59 -5.07 -14.78
N ARG A 428 21.67 -5.23 -15.54
CA ARG A 428 21.64 -5.82 -16.88
C ARG A 428 21.01 -7.22 -16.91
N PRO A 429 21.38 -8.16 -16.03
CA PRO A 429 20.79 -9.49 -16.05
C PRO A 429 19.29 -9.47 -15.78
N LEU A 430 18.84 -8.56 -14.91
CA LEU A 430 17.42 -8.42 -14.61
C LEU A 430 16.66 -7.79 -15.78
N ALA A 431 17.25 -6.76 -16.40
CA ALA A 431 16.72 -6.11 -17.59
C ALA A 431 16.53 -7.12 -18.72
N ASP A 432 17.60 -7.80 -19.11
CA ASP A 432 17.62 -8.76 -20.21
C ASP A 432 16.57 -9.86 -19.98
N LEU A 433 16.38 -10.26 -18.73
CA LEU A 433 15.42 -11.27 -18.34
C LEU A 433 13.96 -10.79 -18.39
N ILE A 434 13.67 -9.62 -17.79
CA ILE A 434 12.33 -9.01 -17.79
C ILE A 434 11.88 -8.79 -19.23
N PHE A 435 12.75 -8.13 -20.00
CA PHE A 435 12.40 -7.67 -21.33
C PHE A 435 12.49 -8.76 -22.39
N GLY A 436 13.43 -9.69 -22.26
CA GLY A 436 13.50 -10.87 -23.13
C GLY A 436 12.25 -11.75 -23.01
N ARG A 437 11.55 -11.70 -21.88
CA ARG A 437 10.33 -12.49 -21.64
C ARG A 437 9.03 -11.74 -21.90
N TRP A 438 8.96 -10.45 -21.56
CA TRP A 438 7.68 -9.70 -21.51
C TRP A 438 7.63 -8.46 -22.39
N SER A 439 8.63 -8.19 -23.22
CA SER A 439 8.66 -7.01 -24.11
C SER A 439 7.39 -6.79 -24.93
N ALA A 440 6.72 -7.85 -25.36
CA ALA A 440 5.50 -7.76 -26.17
C ALA A 440 4.22 -7.43 -25.37
N CYS A 441 4.20 -7.65 -24.05
CA CYS A 441 2.98 -7.52 -23.23
C CYS A 441 3.10 -6.53 -22.07
N LEU A 442 4.33 -6.12 -21.72
CA LEU A 442 4.60 -5.18 -20.64
C LEU A 442 4.12 -3.76 -20.99
N ARG A 443 3.17 -3.25 -20.21
CA ARG A 443 2.54 -1.93 -20.35
C ARG A 443 3.01 -0.95 -19.29
N ASP A 444 3.29 -1.43 -18.09
CA ASP A 444 3.65 -0.61 -16.94
C ASP A 444 4.97 -1.08 -16.34
N ILE A 445 5.94 -0.18 -16.23
CA ILE A 445 7.17 -0.38 -15.48
C ILE A 445 7.28 0.73 -14.47
N HIS A 446 7.36 0.36 -13.20
CA HIS A 446 7.69 1.26 -12.12
C HIS A 446 8.94 0.74 -11.41
N VAL A 447 9.98 1.56 -11.29
CA VAL A 447 11.17 1.24 -10.52
C VAL A 447 11.47 2.39 -9.58
N ASP A 448 11.41 2.14 -8.27
CA ASP A 448 11.63 3.14 -7.24
C ASP A 448 12.92 2.88 -6.45
N PHE A 449 13.94 3.70 -6.68
CA PHE A 449 15.23 3.66 -6.01
C PHE A 449 15.19 4.50 -4.74
N LYS A 450 14.95 3.85 -3.61
CA LYS A 450 15.09 4.48 -2.29
C LYS A 450 16.57 4.45 -1.87
N ASN A 451 17.15 5.62 -1.63
CA ASN A 451 18.51 5.80 -1.09
C ASN A 451 19.69 5.26 -1.94
N SER A 452 19.48 4.86 -3.21
CA SER A 452 20.54 4.30 -4.04
C SER A 452 21.42 5.40 -4.66
N SER A 453 22.72 5.31 -4.46
CA SER A 453 23.68 6.15 -5.17
C SER A 453 23.72 5.77 -6.65
N LYS A 454 23.50 6.77 -7.52
CA LYS A 454 23.69 6.77 -8.98
C LYS A 454 23.26 5.48 -9.72
N PRO A 455 21.99 5.34 -10.10
CA PRO A 455 21.56 4.20 -10.90
C PRO A 455 22.15 4.30 -12.33
N ALA A 456 23.16 3.49 -12.64
CA ALA A 456 23.59 3.20 -14.03
C ALA A 456 22.55 2.36 -14.82
N LEU A 457 21.32 2.33 -14.30
CA LEU A 457 20.22 1.49 -14.71
C LEU A 457 19.69 1.86 -16.09
N ILE A 458 19.54 3.15 -16.40
CA ILE A 458 18.86 3.60 -17.61
C ILE A 458 19.59 3.18 -18.88
N THR A 459 20.90 3.46 -18.96
CA THR A 459 21.71 3.08 -20.12
C THR A 459 21.73 1.56 -20.32
N THR A 460 21.65 0.82 -19.21
CA THR A 460 21.63 -0.64 -19.21
C THR A 460 20.26 -1.21 -19.63
N LEU A 461 19.15 -0.67 -19.09
CA LEU A 461 17.79 -1.11 -19.41
C LEU A 461 17.43 -0.85 -20.87
N LEU A 462 17.85 0.30 -21.39
CA LEU A 462 17.41 0.78 -22.69
C LEU A 462 18.40 0.48 -23.80
N GLY A 463 19.56 -0.08 -23.46
CA GLY A 463 20.69 -0.31 -24.38
C GLY A 463 20.35 -1.10 -25.64
N SER A 464 19.34 -1.97 -25.62
CA SER A 464 19.10 -2.91 -26.73
C SER A 464 17.64 -3.33 -26.92
N ILE A 465 16.69 -2.67 -26.26
CA ILE A 465 15.41 -3.31 -25.98
C ILE A 465 14.27 -2.47 -26.54
N HIS A 466 13.50 -3.08 -27.43
CA HIS A 466 12.28 -2.53 -28.00
C HIS A 466 11.08 -3.00 -27.17
N LEU A 467 10.32 -2.04 -26.62
CA LEU A 467 9.17 -2.27 -25.75
C LEU A 467 7.92 -1.65 -26.39
N PRO A 468 7.40 -2.24 -27.48
CA PRO A 468 6.34 -1.63 -28.28
C PRO A 468 5.04 -1.46 -27.51
N SER A 469 4.79 -2.28 -26.48
CA SER A 469 3.56 -2.25 -25.69
C SER A 469 3.63 -1.36 -24.45
N LEU A 470 4.81 -0.77 -24.16
CA LEU A 470 5.00 0.01 -22.94
C LEU A 470 4.26 1.33 -23.00
N GLN A 471 3.37 1.57 -22.03
CA GLN A 471 2.54 2.76 -21.91
C GLN A 471 2.99 3.65 -20.75
N HIS A 472 3.43 3.07 -19.63
CA HIS A 472 3.85 3.83 -18.46
C HIS A 472 5.24 3.39 -18.02
N LEU A 473 6.17 4.34 -18.02
CA LEU A 473 7.52 4.15 -17.50
C LEU A 473 7.75 5.13 -16.36
N ALA A 474 7.90 4.62 -15.15
CA ALA A 474 8.25 5.39 -13.97
C ALA A 474 9.56 4.87 -13.38
N LEU A 475 10.59 5.69 -13.41
CA LEU A 475 11.86 5.50 -12.74
C LEU A 475 11.96 6.63 -11.71
N THR A 476 11.68 6.31 -10.44
CA THR A 476 11.79 7.27 -9.34
C THR A 476 13.05 6.98 -8.56
N ASN A 477 13.80 8.01 -8.17
CA ASN A 477 14.96 7.84 -7.32
C ASN A 477 15.09 9.00 -6.35
N TYR A 478 15.75 8.79 -5.21
CA TYR A 478 16.19 9.87 -4.33
C TYR A 478 17.29 10.75 -4.95
N TRP A 479 18.11 10.18 -5.84
CA TRP A 479 19.18 10.89 -6.55
C TRP A 479 18.82 11.19 -8.02
N PRO A 480 19.41 12.25 -8.64
CA PRO A 480 19.41 12.48 -10.07
C PRO A 480 19.63 11.22 -10.86
N ILE A 481 18.65 10.88 -11.70
CA ILE A 481 18.84 9.82 -12.66
C ILE A 481 19.73 10.40 -13.75
N GLN A 482 20.87 9.75 -13.93
CA GLN A 482 21.91 10.16 -14.87
C GLN A 482 21.48 9.73 -16.27
N ILE A 483 20.72 10.59 -16.95
CA ILE A 483 20.21 10.35 -18.31
C ILE A 483 20.42 11.62 -19.14
N GLY A 484 21.24 11.53 -20.17
CA GLY A 484 21.37 12.61 -21.16
C GLY A 484 20.37 12.50 -22.29
N ASP A 485 20.45 13.43 -23.24
CA ASP A 485 19.56 13.49 -24.41
C ASP A 485 19.55 12.18 -25.21
N ALA A 486 20.74 11.59 -25.45
CA ALA A 486 20.85 10.30 -26.14
C ALA A 486 20.09 9.17 -25.42
N GLY A 487 20.02 9.21 -24.09
CA GLY A 487 19.26 8.24 -23.31
C GLY A 487 17.76 8.43 -23.48
N VAL A 488 17.29 9.68 -23.45
CA VAL A 488 15.86 10.00 -23.64
C VAL A 488 15.41 9.72 -25.07
N GLN A 489 16.24 10.05 -26.06
CA GLN A 489 15.98 9.69 -27.45
C GLN A 489 15.76 8.18 -27.59
N LYS A 490 16.64 7.38 -26.98
CA LYS A 490 16.53 5.93 -26.99
C LYS A 490 15.25 5.42 -26.31
N ILE A 491 14.80 6.07 -25.22
CA ILE A 491 13.48 5.76 -24.62
C ILE A 491 12.38 5.96 -25.65
N GLY A 492 12.40 7.10 -26.34
CA GLY A 492 11.41 7.43 -27.37
C GLY A 492 11.37 6.39 -28.48
N GLU A 493 12.52 6.07 -29.06
CA GLU A 493 12.67 5.08 -30.14
C GLU A 493 12.25 3.67 -29.70
N SER A 494 12.56 3.29 -28.46
CA SER A 494 12.23 1.97 -27.92
C SER A 494 10.76 1.82 -27.51
N CYS A 495 10.06 2.91 -27.17
CA CYS A 495 8.74 2.89 -26.54
C CYS A 495 7.74 3.78 -27.31
N PRO A 496 7.32 3.43 -28.54
CA PRO A 496 6.48 4.29 -29.37
C PRO A 496 5.08 4.53 -28.79
N ASN A 497 4.56 3.62 -27.97
CA ASN A 497 3.22 3.72 -27.36
C ASN A 497 3.23 4.32 -25.94
N LEU A 498 4.32 4.99 -25.56
CA LEU A 498 4.45 5.58 -24.23
C LEU A 498 3.43 6.70 -24.02
N VAL A 499 2.60 6.55 -22.99
CA VAL A 499 1.55 7.48 -22.54
C VAL A 499 2.04 8.34 -21.38
N SER A 500 2.82 7.77 -20.46
CA SER A 500 3.38 8.48 -19.31
C SER A 500 4.85 8.12 -19.11
N LEU A 501 5.68 9.15 -19.02
CA LEU A 501 7.09 9.03 -18.64
C LEU A 501 7.34 9.76 -17.32
N ASN A 502 7.96 9.09 -16.37
CA ASN A 502 8.37 9.67 -15.11
C ASN A 502 9.82 9.26 -14.84
N LEU A 503 10.75 10.19 -15.00
CA LEU A 503 12.19 10.05 -14.73
C LEU A 503 12.58 10.91 -13.53
N MET A 504 11.75 10.89 -12.50
CA MET A 504 11.89 11.79 -11.38
C MET A 504 13.04 11.37 -10.46
N ALA A 505 13.92 12.32 -10.21
CA ALA A 505 14.96 12.21 -9.22
C ALA A 505 14.67 13.10 -8.02
N GLY A 506 15.13 12.74 -6.82
CA GLY A 506 14.92 13.45 -5.57
C GLY A 506 15.66 14.79 -5.50
N MET A 507 15.75 15.35 -4.30
CA MET A 507 16.11 16.77 -4.09
C MET A 507 17.59 17.11 -4.30
N TYR A 508 18.46 16.12 -4.44
CA TYR A 508 19.90 16.35 -4.48
C TYR A 508 20.35 16.69 -5.90
N HIS A 509 21.23 17.68 -6.04
CA HIS A 509 21.88 17.98 -7.32
C HIS A 509 23.19 17.19 -7.40
N ASP A 510 23.43 16.50 -8.51
CA ASP A 510 24.75 15.97 -8.83
C ASP A 510 25.41 17.00 -9.78
N PRO A 511 26.37 17.82 -9.31
CA PRO A 511 27.00 18.87 -10.13
C PRO A 511 27.61 18.33 -11.41
N ASP A 512 28.09 17.08 -11.36
CA ASP A 512 28.69 16.39 -12.51
C ASP A 512 27.67 15.52 -13.26
N GLY A 513 26.39 15.66 -12.89
CA GLY A 513 25.33 14.82 -13.42
C GLY A 513 24.99 15.14 -14.86
N VAL A 514 24.91 14.11 -15.71
CA VAL A 514 24.34 14.20 -17.05
C VAL A 514 22.83 14.24 -16.90
N ALA A 515 22.25 15.40 -17.16
CA ALA A 515 20.83 15.64 -17.21
C ALA A 515 20.37 15.79 -18.67
N PRO A 516 19.11 15.47 -18.99
CA PRO A 516 18.58 15.71 -20.31
C PRO A 516 18.36 17.21 -20.50
N SER A 517 18.69 17.72 -21.67
CA SER A 517 18.38 19.08 -22.05
C SER A 517 16.91 19.20 -22.45
N ILE A 518 16.42 20.43 -22.61
CA ILE A 518 15.07 20.68 -23.14
C ILE A 518 14.84 20.03 -24.52
N ALA A 519 15.90 19.80 -25.31
CA ALA A 519 15.82 19.15 -26.62
C ALA A 519 15.36 17.69 -26.52
N SER A 520 15.55 17.04 -25.36
CA SER A 520 14.98 15.71 -25.08
C SER A 520 13.46 15.64 -25.29
N LEU A 521 12.74 16.74 -25.08
CA LEU A 521 11.29 16.79 -25.31
C LEU A 521 10.95 16.66 -26.80
N GLU A 522 11.81 17.12 -27.71
CA GLU A 522 11.61 16.97 -29.16
C GLU A 522 11.67 15.50 -29.56
N HIS A 523 12.67 14.77 -29.04
CA HIS A 523 12.80 13.33 -29.29
C HIS A 523 11.59 12.55 -28.78
N LEU A 524 11.11 12.86 -27.57
CA LEU A 524 9.91 12.23 -27.04
C LEU A 524 8.66 12.55 -27.86
N ALA A 525 8.48 13.81 -28.27
CA ALA A 525 7.35 14.19 -29.11
C ALA A 525 7.39 13.52 -30.50
N ALA A 526 8.57 13.36 -31.07
CA ALA A 526 8.76 12.73 -32.38
C ALA A 526 8.51 11.22 -32.37
N HIS A 527 8.92 10.52 -31.30
CA HIS A 527 8.86 9.06 -31.25
C HIS A 527 7.68 8.50 -30.44
N CYS A 528 7.08 9.27 -29.53
CA CYS A 528 5.96 8.83 -28.68
C CYS A 528 4.70 9.68 -28.93
N PRO A 529 3.93 9.43 -30.01
CA PRO A 529 2.77 10.24 -30.36
C PRO A 529 1.61 10.19 -29.34
N LEU A 530 1.58 9.17 -28.47
CA LEU A 530 0.56 8.99 -27.43
C LEU A 530 0.95 9.61 -26.09
N LEU A 531 2.12 10.24 -25.98
CA LEU A 531 2.64 10.73 -24.71
C LEU A 531 1.77 11.88 -24.17
N GLU A 532 1.12 11.65 -23.03
CA GLU A 532 0.24 12.61 -22.36
C GLU A 532 0.93 13.30 -21.17
N ALA A 533 1.80 12.58 -20.47
CA ALA A 533 2.45 13.06 -19.26
C ALA A 533 3.96 12.80 -19.26
N VAL A 534 4.76 13.83 -18.99
CA VAL A 534 6.21 13.69 -18.74
C VAL A 534 6.56 14.37 -17.44
N ASN A 535 7.25 13.64 -16.56
CA ASN A 535 7.86 14.15 -15.35
C ASN A 535 9.36 13.87 -15.40
N MET A 536 10.19 14.88 -15.59
CA MET A 536 11.65 14.68 -15.62
C MET A 536 12.40 15.94 -15.16
N SER A 537 13.66 15.75 -14.79
CA SER A 537 14.57 16.87 -14.54
C SER A 537 15.17 17.33 -15.87
N LEU A 538 15.10 18.63 -16.18
CA LEU A 538 15.65 19.19 -17.42
C LEU A 538 16.75 20.20 -17.12
N VAL A 539 17.80 20.20 -17.95
CA VAL A 539 18.82 21.25 -17.99
C VAL A 539 18.60 22.16 -19.20
N PHE A 540 18.87 23.44 -18.99
CA PHE A 540 18.71 24.48 -20.00
C PHE A 540 20.10 24.99 -20.34
N PRO A 541 20.68 24.66 -21.51
CA PRO A 541 21.99 25.17 -21.86
C PRO A 541 21.94 26.69 -22.08
N VAL A 542 22.91 27.43 -21.55
CA VAL A 542 23.11 28.86 -21.84
C VAL A 542 24.31 29.04 -22.78
N PRO A 543 24.17 29.85 -23.85
CA PRO A 543 22.96 30.57 -24.27
C PRO A 543 21.90 29.64 -24.88
N LEU A 544 20.62 29.93 -24.59
CA LEU A 544 19.46 29.20 -25.11
C LEU A 544 19.29 29.46 -26.62
N ARG A 545 20.10 28.82 -27.47
CA ARG A 545 19.89 28.78 -28.92
C ARG A 545 18.99 27.61 -29.27
N LEU A 546 17.68 27.80 -29.09
CA LEU A 546 16.67 26.81 -29.44
C LEU A 546 16.41 26.89 -30.95
N ASN A 547 17.15 26.09 -31.72
CA ASN A 547 16.90 25.92 -33.15
C ASN A 547 15.65 25.05 -33.33
N LEU A 548 14.47 25.66 -33.33
CA LEU A 548 13.21 24.96 -33.59
C LEU A 548 13.25 24.39 -35.01
N SER A 549 13.34 23.07 -35.13
CA SER A 549 13.23 22.41 -36.43
C SER A 549 11.78 22.49 -36.92
N PRO A 550 11.50 23.02 -38.13
CA PRO A 550 10.14 23.18 -38.63
C PRO A 550 9.41 21.87 -38.91
N THR A 551 10.12 20.72 -38.90
CA THR A 551 9.60 19.41 -39.32
C THR A 551 9.12 18.52 -38.19
N ILE A 552 9.21 18.95 -36.93
CA ILE A 552 8.88 18.07 -35.79
C ILE A 552 7.36 17.80 -35.77
N PRO A 553 6.92 16.53 -35.80
CA PRO A 553 5.52 16.19 -35.64
C PRO A 553 5.00 16.75 -34.33
N LYS A 554 3.96 17.59 -34.40
CA LYS A 554 3.31 18.13 -33.20
C LYS A 554 2.61 17.00 -32.48
N ASN A 555 3.08 16.64 -31.29
CA ASN A 555 2.37 15.72 -30.43
C ASN A 555 1.10 16.41 -29.90
N LYS A 556 -0.06 15.93 -30.36
CA LYS A 556 -1.37 16.48 -29.96
C LYS A 556 -1.87 15.91 -28.63
N GLY A 557 -1.33 14.78 -28.17
CA GLY A 557 -1.76 14.10 -26.94
C GLY A 557 -1.20 14.69 -25.65
N PHE A 558 -0.11 15.46 -25.73
CA PHE A 558 0.61 15.91 -24.55
C PHE A 558 -0.16 16.93 -23.70
N ARG A 559 -0.44 16.58 -22.44
CA ARG A 559 -1.26 17.37 -21.50
C ARG A 559 -0.50 17.85 -20.27
N VAL A 560 0.41 17.05 -19.73
CA VAL A 560 1.04 17.33 -18.42
C VAL A 560 2.56 17.33 -18.56
N LEU A 561 3.17 18.46 -18.27
CA LEU A 561 4.63 18.62 -18.18
C LEU A 561 5.03 18.89 -16.73
N GLY A 562 5.47 17.86 -16.02
CA GLY A 562 6.13 18.01 -14.73
C GLY A 562 7.62 18.25 -14.93
N ILE A 563 8.11 19.40 -14.50
CA ILE A 563 9.53 19.71 -14.56
C ILE A 563 10.03 19.79 -13.13
N ARG A 564 10.99 18.93 -12.79
CA ARG A 564 11.75 19.16 -11.57
C ARG A 564 12.91 20.07 -11.92
N ASN A 565 12.90 21.27 -11.36
CA ASN A 565 14.08 22.12 -11.42
C ASN A 565 15.16 21.44 -10.57
N MET A 566 16.18 20.85 -11.19
CA MET A 566 17.40 20.53 -10.44
C MET A 566 17.90 21.86 -9.93
N TYR A 567 18.14 21.95 -8.62
CA TYR A 567 18.62 23.15 -7.93
C TYR A 567 19.65 23.86 -8.81
N MET A 568 19.21 24.88 -9.54
CA MET A 568 20.14 25.65 -10.34
C MET A 568 21.05 26.31 -9.30
N PRO A 569 22.38 26.14 -9.38
CA PRO A 569 23.25 26.79 -8.42
C PRO A 569 22.87 28.27 -8.32
N VAL A 570 22.91 28.82 -7.11
CA VAL A 570 22.44 30.18 -6.77
C VAL A 570 23.03 31.27 -7.70
N THR A 571 24.10 30.94 -8.42
CA THR A 571 24.74 31.71 -9.50
C THR A 571 23.93 31.83 -10.81
N SER A 572 22.81 31.14 -10.95
CA SER A 572 21.99 31.05 -12.18
C SER A 572 20.90 32.13 -12.33
N LEU A 573 21.07 33.31 -11.71
CA LEU A 573 20.19 34.47 -11.88
C LEU A 573 19.92 34.80 -13.37
N PHE A 574 20.82 34.40 -14.28
CA PHE A 574 20.69 34.51 -15.74
C PHE A 574 19.43 33.87 -16.33
N TYR A 575 18.88 32.80 -15.75
CA TYR A 575 17.67 32.15 -16.29
C TYR A 575 16.38 32.87 -15.90
N ARG A 576 16.44 33.84 -14.98
CA ARG A 576 15.29 34.72 -14.65
C ARG A 576 15.17 35.91 -15.59
N THR A 577 15.97 35.96 -16.65
CA THR A 577 15.79 36.98 -17.70
C THR A 577 14.49 36.71 -18.44
N THR A 578 13.76 37.79 -18.74
CA THR A 578 12.52 37.73 -19.53
C THR A 578 12.74 37.06 -20.89
N GLU A 579 13.94 37.17 -21.46
CA GLU A 579 14.31 36.53 -22.72
C GLU A 579 14.38 35.01 -22.59
N ALA A 580 15.02 34.47 -21.56
CA ALA A 580 15.08 33.02 -21.32
C ALA A 580 13.69 32.42 -21.06
N THR A 581 12.87 33.07 -20.23
CA THR A 581 11.48 32.66 -19.97
C THR A 581 10.66 32.60 -21.27
N ARG A 582 10.80 33.63 -22.13
CA ARG A 582 10.10 33.69 -23.42
C ARG A 582 10.60 32.63 -24.40
N ALA A 583 11.91 32.39 -24.45
CA ALA A 583 12.50 31.36 -25.31
C ALA A 583 12.00 29.96 -24.92
N ILE A 584 11.99 29.64 -23.63
CA ILE A 584 11.48 28.36 -23.10
C ILE A 584 9.97 28.24 -23.36
N ALA A 585 9.19 29.30 -23.12
CA ALA A 585 7.75 29.27 -23.38
C ALA A 585 7.44 29.02 -24.87
N LYS A 586 8.15 29.69 -25.79
CA LYS A 586 8.00 29.47 -27.24
C LYS A 586 8.33 28.02 -27.63
N PHE A 587 9.40 27.47 -27.06
CA PHE A 587 9.79 26.10 -27.33
C PHE A 587 8.74 25.10 -26.81
N VAL A 588 8.28 25.27 -25.58
CA VAL A 588 7.25 24.40 -24.98
C VAL A 588 5.95 24.48 -25.78
N ASP A 589 5.49 25.67 -26.18
CA ASP A 589 4.28 25.80 -27.00
C ASP A 589 4.42 25.19 -28.40
N HIS A 590 5.64 25.26 -28.97
CA HIS A 590 5.94 24.68 -30.28
C HIS A 590 5.87 23.15 -30.25
N ILE A 591 6.54 22.53 -29.29
CA ILE A 591 6.63 21.07 -29.17
C ILE A 591 5.36 20.48 -28.56
N LEU A 592 4.76 21.16 -27.59
CA LEU A 592 3.64 20.70 -26.77
C LEU A 592 2.45 21.66 -26.87
N PRO A 593 1.81 21.79 -28.05
CA PRO A 593 0.78 22.80 -28.29
C PRO A 593 -0.45 22.65 -27.41
N ASN A 594 -0.69 21.46 -26.85
CA ASN A 594 -1.87 21.15 -26.03
C ASN A 594 -1.56 21.03 -24.53
N VAL A 595 -0.39 21.46 -24.06
CA VAL A 595 -0.03 21.33 -22.64
C VAL A 595 -1.04 22.07 -21.76
N GLN A 596 -1.69 21.34 -20.85
CA GLN A 596 -2.70 21.82 -19.93
C GLN A 596 -2.11 22.25 -18.60
N HIS A 597 -1.06 21.56 -18.16
CA HIS A 597 -0.41 21.82 -16.88
C HIS A 597 1.11 21.79 -17.04
N ILE A 598 1.78 22.83 -16.55
CA ILE A 598 3.23 22.82 -16.27
C ILE A 598 3.38 22.91 -14.77
N ARG A 599 4.00 21.90 -14.14
CA ARG A 599 4.15 21.84 -12.67
C ARG A 599 5.62 21.76 -12.30
N SER A 600 6.03 22.63 -11.37
CA SER A 600 7.26 22.43 -10.59
C SER A 600 6.95 21.55 -9.39
N GLN A 601 7.81 20.56 -9.11
CA GLN A 601 7.59 19.62 -8.00
C GLN A 601 8.20 20.08 -6.66
N ILE A 602 9.20 20.96 -6.66
CA ILE A 602 9.83 21.42 -5.42
C ILE A 602 8.93 22.44 -4.72
N ASP A 603 8.21 23.22 -5.52
CA ASP A 603 7.22 24.17 -5.05
C ASP A 603 6.24 24.41 -6.21
N CYS A 604 4.95 24.14 -5.99
CA CYS A 604 3.92 24.51 -6.97
C CYS A 604 3.88 26.04 -7.21
N HIS A 605 4.62 26.81 -6.42
CA HIS A 605 4.75 28.25 -6.47
C HIS A 605 6.08 28.77 -7.06
N ASP A 606 6.91 27.96 -7.72
CA ASP A 606 8.11 28.49 -8.40
C ASP A 606 7.70 29.59 -9.41
N PRO A 607 8.00 30.88 -9.14
CA PRO A 607 7.50 31.99 -9.95
C PRO A 607 7.97 31.92 -11.40
N PHE A 608 9.13 31.30 -11.64
CA PHE A 608 9.67 31.15 -12.99
C PHE A 608 8.78 30.24 -13.85
N TRP A 609 8.40 29.06 -13.34
CA TRP A 609 7.55 28.13 -14.08
C TRP A 609 6.12 28.62 -14.23
N ILE A 610 5.63 29.39 -13.26
CA ILE A 610 4.33 30.09 -13.39
C ILE A 610 4.37 31.08 -14.56
N GLN A 611 5.46 31.87 -14.69
CA GLN A 611 5.62 32.80 -15.81
C GLN A 611 5.73 32.09 -17.15
N VAL A 612 6.55 31.04 -17.24
CA VAL A 612 6.65 30.20 -18.46
C VAL A 612 5.27 29.68 -18.85
N PHE A 613 4.53 29.11 -17.90
CA PHE A 613 3.19 28.55 -18.16
C PHE A 613 2.18 29.62 -18.60
N SER A 614 2.20 30.80 -17.97
CA SER A 614 1.35 31.92 -18.37
C SER A 614 1.61 32.31 -19.83
N LEU A 615 2.88 32.45 -20.22
CA LEU A 615 3.26 32.79 -21.60
C LEU A 615 2.85 31.68 -22.59
N VAL A 616 3.02 30.40 -22.23
CA VAL A 616 2.53 29.28 -23.05
C VAL A 616 1.02 29.38 -23.25
N LYS A 617 0.25 29.70 -22.21
CA LYS A 617 -1.21 29.85 -22.30
C LYS A 617 -1.63 31.03 -23.18
N GLU A 618 -0.89 32.13 -23.13
CA GLU A 618 -1.11 33.28 -24.03
C GLU A 618 -0.84 32.91 -25.49
N MET A 619 0.27 32.21 -25.78
CA MET A 619 0.59 31.73 -27.12
C MET A 619 -0.47 30.75 -27.64
N GLN A 620 -0.92 29.81 -26.80
CA GLN A 620 -2.01 28.89 -27.13
C GLN A 620 -3.30 29.62 -27.48
N LYS A 621 -3.69 30.64 -26.71
CA LYS A 621 -4.87 31.47 -26.99
C LYS A 621 -4.73 32.23 -28.30
N ALA A 622 -3.56 32.82 -28.57
CA ALA A 622 -3.30 33.58 -29.78
C ALA A 622 -3.36 32.73 -31.06
N ARG A 623 -3.19 31.39 -30.98
CA ARG A 623 -3.38 30.47 -32.12
C ARG A 623 -4.84 30.09 -32.38
N LEU A 624 -5.72 30.31 -31.41
CA LEU A 624 -7.15 30.00 -31.52
C LEU A 624 -7.96 31.20 -32.06
N LEU A 625 -7.40 32.41 -31.94
CA LEU A 625 -7.89 33.64 -32.57
C LEU A 625 -7.37 33.70 -34.01
#